data_AF-A0A0G4KE00-F1
#
_entry.id   AF-A0A0G4KE00-F1
#
_cell.length_a   1.000
_cell.length_b   1.000
_cell.length_c   1.000
_cell.angle_alpha   90.00
_cell.angle_beta   90.00
_cell.angle_gamma   90.00
#
_symmetry.space_group_name_H-M   'P 1'
#
loop_
_entity.id
_entity.type
_entity.pdbx_description
1 polymer ?
#
loop_
_entity_poly.entity_id
_entity_poly.type
_entity_poly.pdbx_seq_one_letter_code
_entity_poly.pdbx_strand_id
1 'polypeptide(L)'
;MYESQLPGPVRAKAGIDARFSYKGHTAPVMSVDFHPARGPVDLGDLVLSSSLDWSVRLWKVRAPAATSTAGGEGTVSPLIDFVREDVVYDAKWSPIKPGVFSLVDGAGWLELWDITVETEEPVARISPSARKDGRTMLSKSLNKVTWEPSEGKRLATGGIDGALTVFEVASGLGGTDDLKAEEWTNVKKLVNRVEAIGANGVVAA
;
A
#
# COMPACT_ATOMS: atom_id res chain seq x y z
N MET A 1 22.65 -32.74 30.50
CA MET A 1 21.34 -32.18 30.11
C MET A 1 21.62 -30.79 29.57
N TYR A 2 21.30 -30.54 28.29
CA TYR A 2 21.45 -29.22 27.68
C TYR A 2 20.23 -28.38 28.03
N GLU A 3 20.44 -27.33 28.81
CA GLU A 3 19.41 -26.34 29.10
C GLU A 3 19.33 -25.38 27.92
N SER A 4 18.26 -25.50 27.14
CA SER A 4 17.96 -24.57 26.05
C SER A 4 17.59 -23.22 26.65
N GLN A 5 18.46 -22.22 26.49
CA GLN A 5 18.16 -20.83 26.78
C GLN A 5 17.02 -20.38 25.85
N LEU A 6 15.81 -20.27 26.40
CA LEU A 6 14.68 -19.69 25.68
C LEU A 6 15.01 -18.21 25.40
N PRO A 7 14.82 -17.72 24.15
CA PRO A 7 15.01 -16.32 23.86
C PRO A 7 14.06 -15.48 24.73
N GLY A 8 14.61 -14.43 25.34
CA GLY A 8 13.87 -13.52 26.21
C GLY A 8 12.64 -12.92 25.52
N PRO A 9 11.69 -12.35 26.29
CA PRO A 9 10.43 -11.86 25.75
C PRO A 9 10.65 -10.82 24.64
N VAL A 10 10.16 -11.13 23.43
CA VAL A 10 10.10 -10.21 22.29
C VAL A 10 9.12 -9.08 22.66
N ARG A 11 9.66 -7.93 23.05
CA ARG A 11 8.84 -6.75 23.36
C ARG A 11 8.49 -6.01 22.08
N ALA A 12 7.23 -6.05 21.66
CA ALA A 12 6.69 -5.04 20.76
C ALA A 12 6.51 -3.74 21.55
N LYS A 13 7.17 -2.65 21.13
CA LYS A 13 6.84 -1.31 21.63
C LYS A 13 5.63 -0.80 20.85
N ALA A 14 4.50 -0.61 21.53
CA ALA A 14 3.36 0.10 20.95
C ALA A 14 3.76 1.56 20.70
N GLY A 15 3.67 2.03 19.45
CA GLY A 15 4.12 3.37 19.07
C GLY A 15 5.64 3.47 19.01
N ILE A 16 6.19 3.42 17.80
CA ILE A 16 7.65 3.43 17.56
C ILE A 16 8.28 4.75 18.08
N ASP A 17 7.48 5.82 18.16
CA ASP A 17 7.83 7.11 18.76
C ASP A 17 6.56 7.94 19.01
N ALA A 18 6.19 8.22 20.26
CA ALA A 18 4.98 8.99 20.60
C ALA A 18 5.01 10.46 20.12
N ARG A 19 6.19 10.93 19.68
CA ARG A 19 6.40 12.29 19.18
C ARG A 19 5.82 12.52 17.79
N PHE A 20 5.52 11.44 17.05
CA PHE A 20 4.97 11.54 15.71
C PHE A 20 3.55 10.98 15.63
N SER A 21 2.66 11.74 15.01
CA SER A 21 1.31 11.28 14.68
C SER A 21 1.09 11.34 13.18
N TYR A 22 0.67 10.23 12.58
CA TYR A 22 0.27 10.16 11.17
C TYR A 22 -1.18 10.65 11.09
N LYS A 23 -1.39 11.85 10.54
CA LYS A 23 -2.73 12.43 10.40
C LYS A 23 -2.96 12.78 8.93
N GLY A 24 -4.10 12.34 8.42
CA GLY A 24 -4.56 12.67 7.07
C GLY A 24 -5.95 12.11 6.80
N HIS A 25 -6.24 10.87 7.23
CA HIS A 25 -7.57 10.28 7.04
C HIS A 25 -8.64 11.00 7.85
N THR A 26 -9.76 11.29 7.19
CA THR A 26 -10.94 11.94 7.76
C THR A 26 -12.05 10.94 8.09
N ALA A 27 -11.82 9.66 7.81
CA ALA A 27 -12.69 8.55 8.12
C ALA A 27 -11.87 7.32 8.58
N PRO A 28 -12.52 6.22 9.00
CA PRO A 28 -11.82 5.01 9.43
C PRO A 28 -10.85 4.45 8.38
N VAL A 29 -9.65 4.13 8.82
CA VAL A 29 -8.66 3.39 8.05
C VAL A 29 -9.08 1.92 7.96
N MET A 30 -9.16 1.40 6.74
CA MET A 30 -9.67 0.06 6.45
C MET A 30 -8.57 -0.98 6.25
N SER A 31 -7.40 -0.55 5.75
CA SER A 31 -6.23 -1.39 5.65
C SER A 31 -4.94 -0.59 5.76
N VAL A 32 -3.86 -1.29 6.09
CA VAL A 32 -2.48 -0.81 5.99
C VAL A 32 -1.59 -1.89 5.37
N ASP A 33 -0.55 -1.48 4.66
CA ASP A 33 0.40 -2.40 4.04
C ASP A 33 1.80 -1.77 3.92
N PHE A 34 2.79 -2.40 4.54
CA PHE A 34 4.19 -2.01 4.38
C PHE A 34 4.71 -2.48 3.03
N HIS A 35 5.50 -1.64 2.37
CA HIS A 35 6.20 -2.06 1.17
C HIS A 35 7.15 -3.23 1.52
N PRO A 36 7.15 -4.34 0.76
CA PRO A 36 7.83 -5.58 1.12
C PRO A 36 9.37 -5.47 1.18
N ALA A 37 9.94 -4.43 0.59
CA ALA A 37 11.38 -4.08 0.62
C ALA A 37 12.33 -5.22 0.15
N ARG A 38 11.84 -6.11 -0.72
CA ARG A 38 12.58 -7.25 -1.27
C ARG A 38 13.30 -6.88 -2.57
N GLY A 39 14.26 -5.96 -2.51
CA GLY A 39 14.97 -5.50 -3.70
C GLY A 39 16.27 -4.73 -3.42
N PRO A 40 16.91 -4.19 -4.47
CA PRO A 40 18.19 -3.47 -4.36
C PRO A 40 18.10 -2.11 -3.65
N VAL A 41 16.89 -1.61 -3.41
CA VAL A 41 16.64 -0.36 -2.69
C VAL A 41 15.73 -0.63 -1.52
N ASP A 42 16.15 -0.20 -0.34
CA ASP A 42 15.28 -0.23 0.84
C ASP A 42 14.16 0.80 0.69
N LEU A 43 12.94 0.28 0.70
CA LEU A 43 11.67 1.00 0.63
C LEU A 43 10.77 0.59 1.81
N GLY A 44 11.30 -0.11 2.82
CA GLY A 44 10.54 -0.66 3.94
C GLY A 44 9.99 0.40 4.89
N ASP A 45 10.34 1.66 4.69
CA ASP A 45 9.73 2.81 5.34
C ASP A 45 8.45 3.29 4.63
N LEU A 46 8.08 2.74 3.47
CA LEU A 46 6.85 3.09 2.78
C LEU A 46 5.66 2.27 3.27
N VAL A 47 4.53 2.95 3.51
CA VAL A 47 3.28 2.34 3.94
C VAL A 47 2.13 2.86 3.09
N LEU A 48 1.25 1.96 2.66
CA LEU A 48 -0.07 2.31 2.14
C LEU A 48 -1.10 2.24 3.27
N SER A 49 -2.10 3.12 3.21
CA SER A 49 -3.34 2.95 3.97
C SER A 49 -4.55 3.25 3.10
N SER A 50 -5.62 2.48 3.25
CA SER A 50 -6.93 2.72 2.61
C SER A 50 -7.97 3.16 3.63
N SER A 51 -9.04 3.82 3.20
CA SER A 51 -10.00 4.42 4.11
C SER A 51 -11.38 4.65 3.50
N LEU A 52 -12.37 4.82 4.39
CA LEU A 52 -13.74 5.21 4.05
C LEU A 52 -13.87 6.69 3.61
N ASP A 53 -12.78 7.46 3.65
CA ASP A 53 -12.72 8.82 3.08
C ASP A 53 -12.34 8.80 1.58
N TRP A 54 -12.52 7.64 0.94
CA TRP A 54 -12.30 7.39 -0.49
C TRP A 54 -10.84 7.53 -0.92
N SER A 55 -9.90 7.48 0.02
CA SER A 55 -8.48 7.62 -0.30
C SER A 55 -7.67 6.37 -0.01
N VAL A 56 -6.66 6.16 -0.85
CA VAL A 56 -5.43 5.47 -0.46
C VAL A 56 -4.35 6.52 -0.25
N ARG A 57 -3.53 6.37 0.79
CA ARG A 57 -2.41 7.28 1.05
C ARG A 57 -1.10 6.54 1.14
N LEU A 58 -0.09 7.11 0.49
CA LEU A 58 1.30 6.69 0.64
C LEU A 58 1.95 7.50 1.75
N TRP A 59 2.58 6.82 2.70
CA TRP A 59 3.29 7.43 3.82
C TRP A 59 4.75 7.02 3.79
N LYS A 60 5.60 7.88 4.34
CA LYS A 60 6.95 7.50 4.75
C LYS A 60 7.05 7.46 6.25
N VAL A 61 7.47 6.32 6.78
CA VAL A 61 7.63 6.09 8.20
C VAL A 61 8.90 6.79 8.68
N ARG A 62 8.79 7.56 9.76
CA ARG A 62 9.94 8.22 10.38
C ARG A 62 10.67 7.20 11.24
N ALA A 63 11.99 7.17 11.15
CA ALA A 63 12.80 6.33 12.01
C ALA A 63 12.55 6.68 13.50
N PRO A 64 12.47 5.68 14.39
CA PRO A 64 12.38 5.94 15.83
C PRO A 64 13.53 6.83 16.33
N ALA A 65 13.20 7.72 17.26
CA ALA A 65 14.06 8.68 17.99
C ALA A 65 15.53 8.32 18.26
N ALA A 66 15.88 7.04 18.35
CA ALA A 66 17.22 6.61 18.74
C ALA A 66 18.31 7.01 17.72
N THR A 67 17.94 7.42 16.51
CA THR A 67 18.88 7.79 15.43
C THR A 67 18.82 9.26 15.03
N SER A 68 17.91 10.07 15.58
CA SER A 68 17.72 11.47 15.18
C SER A 68 18.04 12.44 16.34
N THR A 69 19.18 13.14 16.22
CA THR A 69 19.52 14.31 17.05
C THR A 69 18.67 15.54 16.72
N ALA A 70 17.86 15.48 15.68
CA ALA A 70 16.82 16.45 15.38
C ALA A 70 15.57 16.14 16.22
N GLY A 71 15.51 16.74 17.42
CA GLY A 71 14.32 16.72 18.26
C GLY A 71 13.19 17.48 17.59
N GLY A 72 12.22 16.75 17.03
CA GLY A 72 10.96 17.31 16.55
C GLY A 72 9.82 16.36 16.87
N GLU A 73 8.84 16.86 17.62
CA GLU A 73 7.49 16.33 17.59
C GLU A 73 6.82 16.84 16.30
N GLY A 74 5.96 16.04 15.68
CA GLY A 74 5.39 16.45 14.40
C GLY A 74 4.26 15.59 13.89
N THR A 75 3.36 16.24 13.16
CA THR A 75 2.38 15.54 12.35
C THR A 75 3.07 15.08 11.06
N VAL A 76 2.97 13.79 10.75
CA VAL A 76 3.41 13.25 9.46
C VAL A 76 2.24 13.32 8.50
N SER A 77 2.40 14.08 7.41
CA SER A 77 1.45 14.12 6.29
C SER A 77 1.73 12.98 5.31
N PRO A 78 0.74 12.55 4.52
CA PRO A 78 0.97 11.61 3.43
C PRO A 78 1.89 12.23 2.37
N LEU A 79 2.66 11.38 1.68
CA LEU A 79 3.45 11.74 0.52
C LEU A 79 2.58 11.97 -0.71
N ILE A 80 1.60 11.09 -0.91
CA ILE A 80 0.69 11.08 -2.06
C ILE A 80 -0.69 10.66 -1.55
N ASP A 81 -1.72 11.31 -2.07
CA ASP A 81 -3.13 11.00 -1.85
C ASP A 81 -3.72 10.49 -3.16
N PHE A 82 -4.29 9.29 -3.13
CA PHE A 82 -4.95 8.68 -4.27
C PHE A 82 -6.45 8.61 -3.99
N VAL A 83 -7.18 9.61 -4.50
CA VAL A 83 -8.62 9.78 -4.27
C VAL A 83 -9.44 8.94 -5.27
N ARG A 84 -10.48 8.28 -4.78
CA ARG A 84 -11.40 7.44 -5.55
C ARG A 84 -12.83 7.95 -5.46
N GLU A 85 -13.66 7.38 -6.31
CA GLU A 85 -15.08 7.69 -6.41
C GLU A 85 -15.93 6.96 -5.36
N ASP A 86 -15.36 5.98 -4.66
CA ASP A 86 -16.02 5.18 -3.63
C ASP A 86 -15.04 4.82 -2.49
N VAL A 87 -15.57 4.28 -1.40
CA VAL A 87 -14.80 3.82 -0.24
C VAL A 87 -13.78 2.75 -0.65
N VAL A 88 -12.55 2.88 -0.15
CA VAL A 88 -11.49 1.91 -0.42
C VAL A 88 -11.35 0.99 0.77
N TYR A 89 -11.52 -0.31 0.55
CA TYR A 89 -11.56 -1.31 1.62
C TYR A 89 -10.24 -2.02 1.88
N ASP A 90 -9.44 -2.18 0.83
CA ASP A 90 -8.12 -2.78 0.95
C ASP A 90 -7.19 -2.27 -0.14
N ALA A 91 -5.90 -2.23 0.18
CA ALA A 91 -4.83 -1.80 -0.70
C ALA A 91 -3.56 -2.56 -0.33
N LYS A 92 -2.86 -3.12 -1.34
CA LYS A 92 -1.71 -4.01 -1.15
C LYS A 92 -0.61 -3.76 -2.15
N TRP A 93 0.61 -3.60 -1.66
CA TRP A 93 1.80 -3.57 -2.49
C TRP A 93 1.97 -4.88 -3.25
N SER A 94 2.49 -4.77 -4.47
CA SER A 94 3.03 -5.92 -5.17
C SER A 94 4.21 -6.49 -4.37
N PRO A 95 4.30 -7.82 -4.19
CA PRO A 95 5.45 -8.44 -3.56
C PRO A 95 6.72 -8.38 -4.42
N ILE A 96 6.58 -8.04 -5.72
CA ILE A 96 7.65 -8.14 -6.72
C ILE A 96 7.99 -6.79 -7.37
N LYS A 97 6.98 -6.03 -7.80
CA LYS A 97 7.16 -4.77 -8.54
C LYS A 97 7.16 -3.57 -7.57
N PRO A 98 8.26 -2.82 -7.42
CA PRO A 98 8.42 -1.86 -6.32
C PRO A 98 7.52 -0.62 -6.42
N GLY A 99 7.10 -0.23 -7.62
CA GLY A 99 6.18 0.88 -7.83
C GLY A 99 4.70 0.48 -7.81
N VAL A 100 4.41 -0.82 -7.77
CA VAL A 100 3.08 -1.34 -8.06
C VAL A 100 2.32 -1.69 -6.80
N PHE A 101 1.06 -1.27 -6.74
CA PHE A 101 0.11 -1.74 -5.74
C PHE A 101 -1.26 -1.97 -6.36
N SER A 102 -2.13 -2.64 -5.62
CA SER A 102 -3.53 -2.83 -5.97
C SER A 102 -4.44 -2.29 -4.89
N LEU A 103 -5.69 -1.98 -5.25
CA LEU A 103 -6.74 -1.67 -4.29
C LEU A 103 -8.09 -2.24 -4.73
N VAL A 104 -9.02 -2.33 -3.79
CA VAL A 104 -10.42 -2.68 -4.04
C VAL A 104 -11.39 -1.74 -3.34
N ASP A 105 -12.52 -1.45 -3.99
CA ASP A 105 -13.47 -0.44 -3.55
C ASP A 105 -14.94 -0.91 -3.41
N GLY A 106 -15.76 0.01 -2.89
CA GLY A 106 -17.21 -0.12 -2.74
C GLY A 106 -17.98 -0.34 -4.05
N ALA A 107 -17.47 0.19 -5.14
CA ALA A 107 -18.07 0.08 -6.47
C ALA A 107 -17.78 -1.27 -7.15
N GLY A 108 -16.87 -2.07 -6.59
CA GLY A 108 -16.55 -3.40 -7.08
C GLY A 108 -15.40 -3.45 -8.06
N TRP A 109 -14.50 -2.47 -7.99
CA TRP A 109 -13.30 -2.41 -8.80
C TRP A 109 -12.10 -3.01 -8.09
N LEU A 110 -11.31 -3.73 -8.87
CA LEU A 110 -9.91 -4.01 -8.61
C LEU A 110 -9.11 -3.05 -9.50
N GLU A 111 -8.25 -2.26 -8.88
CA GLU A 111 -7.33 -1.37 -9.58
C GLU A 111 -5.88 -1.81 -9.37
N LEU A 112 -5.06 -1.63 -10.40
CA LEU A 112 -3.62 -1.72 -10.33
C LEU A 112 -3.03 -0.34 -10.63
N TRP A 113 -2.04 0.02 -9.84
CA TRP A 113 -1.34 1.30 -9.87
C TRP A 113 0.14 1.06 -10.07
N ASP A 114 0.82 1.92 -10.83
CA ASP A 114 2.27 2.05 -10.81
C ASP A 114 2.61 3.51 -10.57
N ILE A 115 3.03 3.82 -9.34
CA ILE A 115 3.29 5.20 -8.89
C ILE A 115 4.41 5.89 -9.67
N THR A 116 5.25 5.12 -10.37
CA THR A 116 6.34 5.66 -11.18
C THR A 116 5.91 6.00 -12.61
N VAL A 117 4.72 5.55 -13.02
CA VAL A 117 4.14 5.79 -14.34
C VAL A 117 3.05 6.86 -14.26
N GLU A 118 2.08 6.69 -13.37
CA GLU A 118 0.91 7.57 -13.21
C GLU A 118 0.47 7.58 -11.74
N THR A 119 0.10 8.75 -11.22
CA THR A 119 -0.34 8.93 -9.82
C THR A 119 -1.77 9.43 -9.70
N GLU A 120 -2.38 9.87 -10.80
CA GLU A 120 -3.76 10.40 -10.79
C GLU A 120 -4.80 9.32 -11.13
N GLU A 121 -4.45 8.36 -12.00
CA GLU A 121 -5.36 7.32 -12.52
C GLU A 121 -4.71 5.93 -12.48
N PRO A 122 -5.50 4.84 -12.35
CA PRO A 122 -4.95 3.50 -12.31
C PRO A 122 -4.43 3.09 -13.68
N VAL A 123 -3.28 2.40 -13.71
CA VAL A 123 -2.74 1.84 -14.96
C VAL A 123 -3.58 0.68 -15.50
N ALA A 124 -4.36 0.03 -14.63
CA ALA A 124 -5.39 -0.94 -15.03
C ALA A 124 -6.54 -0.97 -14.02
N ARG A 125 -7.78 -1.17 -14.51
CA ARG A 125 -8.98 -1.31 -13.69
C ARG A 125 -9.87 -2.42 -14.25
N ILE A 126 -10.36 -3.29 -13.36
CA ILE A 126 -11.18 -4.44 -13.75
C ILE A 126 -12.21 -4.76 -12.66
N SER A 127 -13.37 -5.28 -13.04
CA SER A 127 -14.37 -5.80 -12.11
C SER A 127 -14.63 -7.29 -12.41
N PRO A 128 -14.86 -8.14 -11.40
CA PRO A 128 -15.25 -9.52 -11.63
C PRO A 128 -16.44 -9.65 -12.58
N SER A 129 -16.41 -10.68 -13.43
CA SER A 129 -17.55 -10.99 -14.28
C SER A 129 -18.75 -11.47 -13.46
N ALA A 130 -19.95 -11.21 -13.97
CA ALA A 130 -21.17 -11.66 -13.31
C ALA A 130 -21.22 -13.20 -13.28
N ARG A 131 -21.41 -13.76 -12.08
CA ARG A 131 -21.58 -15.20 -11.90
C ARG A 131 -22.95 -15.64 -12.42
N LYS A 132 -22.99 -16.78 -13.13
CA LYS A 132 -24.24 -17.35 -13.68
C LYS A 132 -25.20 -17.84 -12.58
N ASP A 133 -24.65 -18.23 -11.44
CA ASP A 133 -25.35 -18.75 -10.25
C ASP A 133 -25.26 -17.81 -9.04
N GLY A 134 -24.64 -16.63 -9.22
CA GLY A 134 -24.47 -15.65 -8.16
C GLY A 134 -25.80 -15.03 -7.76
N ARG A 135 -25.87 -14.53 -6.52
CA ARG A 135 -26.99 -13.71 -6.06
C ARG A 135 -26.93 -12.37 -6.82
N THR A 136 -27.57 -12.30 -7.97
CA THR A 136 -27.63 -11.12 -8.86
C THR A 136 -28.17 -9.85 -8.18
N MET A 137 -28.79 -10.01 -7.01
CA MET A 137 -29.34 -8.95 -6.18
C MET A 137 -28.32 -8.30 -5.22
N LEU A 138 -27.11 -8.85 -5.07
CA LEU A 138 -26.08 -8.30 -4.18
C LEU A 138 -25.16 -7.32 -4.91
N SER A 139 -24.65 -6.33 -4.18
CA SER A 139 -23.67 -5.36 -4.67
C SER A 139 -22.41 -6.07 -5.19
N LYS A 140 -21.73 -5.47 -6.18
CA LYS A 140 -20.43 -5.94 -6.71
C LYS A 140 -19.24 -5.52 -5.86
N SER A 141 -19.47 -4.86 -4.73
CA SER A 141 -18.43 -4.36 -3.83
C SER A 141 -17.37 -5.41 -3.50
N LEU A 142 -16.10 -5.00 -3.62
CA LEU A 142 -14.94 -5.82 -3.29
C LEU A 142 -14.34 -5.36 -1.96
N ASN A 143 -14.10 -6.30 -1.05
CA ASN A 143 -13.69 -6.02 0.32
C ASN A 143 -12.20 -6.29 0.58
N LYS A 144 -11.62 -7.27 -0.12
CA LYS A 144 -10.25 -7.73 0.10
C LYS A 144 -9.51 -8.00 -1.19
N VAL A 145 -8.21 -7.73 -1.17
CA VAL A 145 -7.27 -8.06 -2.25
C VAL A 145 -6.00 -8.66 -1.65
N THR A 146 -5.44 -9.67 -2.30
CA THR A 146 -4.11 -10.18 -1.98
C THR A 146 -3.36 -10.59 -3.24
N TRP A 147 -2.06 -10.31 -3.24
CA TRP A 147 -1.14 -10.80 -4.26
C TRP A 147 -0.73 -12.24 -3.98
N GLU A 148 -0.42 -12.97 -5.05
CA GLU A 148 0.40 -14.17 -4.95
C GLU A 148 1.77 -13.82 -4.35
N PRO A 149 2.14 -14.34 -3.17
CA PRO A 149 3.34 -13.88 -2.47
C PRO A 149 4.66 -14.24 -3.14
N SER A 150 4.70 -15.36 -3.88
CA SER A 150 5.92 -15.91 -4.47
C SER A 150 6.32 -15.24 -5.77
N GLU A 151 5.36 -15.11 -6.69
CA GLU A 151 5.62 -14.65 -8.06
C GLU A 151 4.92 -13.34 -8.38
N GLY A 152 3.91 -12.91 -7.60
CA GLY A 152 3.16 -11.69 -7.89
C GLY A 152 2.47 -11.68 -9.26
N LYS A 153 2.28 -12.85 -9.90
CA LYS A 153 1.64 -12.97 -11.23
C LYS A 153 0.13 -13.12 -11.14
N ARG A 154 -0.41 -13.22 -9.93
CA ARG A 154 -1.84 -13.35 -9.67
C ARG A 154 -2.30 -12.46 -8.53
N LEU A 155 -3.56 -12.06 -8.62
CA LEU A 155 -4.31 -11.37 -7.58
C LEU A 155 -5.56 -12.16 -7.24
N ALA A 156 -5.91 -12.25 -5.96
CA ALA A 156 -7.20 -12.77 -5.52
C ALA A 156 -7.99 -11.65 -4.84
N THR A 157 -9.27 -11.51 -5.18
CA THR A 157 -10.19 -10.59 -4.51
C THR A 157 -11.37 -11.32 -3.90
N GLY A 158 -11.94 -10.73 -2.84
CA GLY A 158 -13.14 -11.21 -2.17
C GLY A 158 -14.19 -10.12 -2.05
N GLY A 159 -15.45 -10.41 -2.44
CA GLY A 159 -16.55 -9.44 -2.46
C GLY A 159 -17.71 -9.75 -1.50
N ILE A 160 -18.64 -8.80 -1.36
CA ILE A 160 -19.85 -8.94 -0.53
C ILE A 160 -20.85 -9.97 -1.07
N ASP A 161 -20.76 -10.28 -2.37
CA ASP A 161 -21.50 -11.36 -3.03
C ASP A 161 -21.02 -12.77 -2.62
N GLY A 162 -19.98 -12.86 -1.77
CA GLY A 162 -19.37 -14.10 -1.35
C GLY A 162 -18.44 -14.70 -2.41
N ALA A 163 -18.09 -13.92 -3.45
CA ALA A 163 -17.21 -14.37 -4.50
C ALA A 163 -15.74 -14.19 -4.14
N LEU A 164 -14.95 -15.25 -4.36
CA LEU A 164 -13.52 -15.14 -4.58
C LEU A 164 -13.24 -15.19 -6.09
N THR A 165 -12.47 -14.23 -6.58
CA THR A 165 -12.07 -14.14 -7.99
C THR A 165 -10.55 -14.04 -8.06
N VAL A 166 -9.93 -14.83 -8.93
CA VAL A 166 -8.49 -14.80 -9.19
C VAL A 166 -8.25 -14.19 -10.57
N PHE A 167 -7.31 -13.26 -10.63
CA PHE A 167 -6.90 -12.54 -11.82
C PHE A 167 -5.45 -12.88 -12.13
N GLU A 168 -5.14 -13.02 -13.42
CA GLU A 168 -3.77 -12.98 -13.89
C GLU A 168 -3.30 -11.53 -13.99
N VAL A 169 -2.06 -11.27 -13.62
CA VAL A 169 -1.43 -9.97 -13.68
C VAL A 169 -0.52 -9.95 -14.91
N ALA A 170 -0.64 -8.90 -15.73
CA ALA A 170 0.23 -8.70 -16.87
C ALA A 170 1.69 -8.57 -16.43
N SER A 171 2.65 -9.06 -17.24
CA SER A 171 4.08 -9.07 -16.88
C SER A 171 4.64 -7.70 -16.48
N GLY A 172 4.14 -6.61 -17.10
CA GLY A 172 4.53 -5.25 -16.73
C GLY A 172 4.20 -4.85 -15.29
N LEU A 173 3.22 -5.51 -14.66
CA LEU A 173 2.68 -5.16 -13.33
C LEU A 173 2.96 -6.24 -12.27
N GLY A 174 3.46 -7.41 -12.68
CA GLY A 174 3.71 -8.54 -11.78
C GLY A 174 4.74 -9.50 -12.35
N GLY A 175 5.32 -10.35 -11.51
CA GLY A 175 6.43 -11.21 -11.94
C GLY A 175 7.76 -10.49 -12.09
N THR A 176 8.81 -11.28 -12.29
CA THR A 176 10.20 -10.82 -12.37
C THR A 176 10.72 -10.74 -13.80
N ASP A 177 9.94 -11.17 -14.79
CA ASP A 177 10.42 -11.42 -16.16
C ASP A 177 10.97 -10.15 -16.83
N ASP A 178 10.42 -8.98 -16.50
CA ASP A 178 10.83 -7.67 -16.98
C ASP A 178 11.22 -6.70 -15.84
N LEU A 179 11.37 -7.19 -14.60
CA LEU A 179 11.75 -6.37 -13.44
C LEU A 179 13.19 -5.86 -13.57
N LYS A 180 13.34 -4.54 -13.65
CA LYS A 180 14.65 -3.88 -13.73
C LYS A 180 15.03 -3.26 -12.39
N ALA A 181 16.33 -3.24 -12.07
CA ALA A 181 16.86 -2.55 -10.89
C ALA A 181 16.52 -1.04 -10.90
N GLU A 182 16.37 -0.46 -12.08
CA GLU A 182 15.99 0.94 -12.28
C GLU A 182 14.61 1.27 -11.69
N GLU A 183 13.64 0.34 -11.73
CA GLU A 183 12.29 0.53 -11.18
C GLU A 183 12.36 0.87 -9.68
N TRP A 184 13.21 0.17 -8.94
CA TRP A 184 13.45 0.43 -7.51
C TRP A 184 14.04 1.82 -7.28
N THR A 185 15.00 2.23 -8.12
CA THR A 185 15.59 3.57 -8.01
C THR A 185 14.61 4.67 -8.40
N ASN A 186 13.67 4.40 -9.32
CA ASN A 186 12.65 5.35 -9.74
C ASN A 186 11.64 5.63 -8.63
N VAL A 187 11.22 4.60 -7.86
CA VAL A 187 10.40 4.81 -6.66
C VAL A 187 11.12 5.71 -5.66
N LYS A 188 12.40 5.45 -5.37
CA LYS A 188 13.18 6.29 -4.45
C LYS A 188 13.31 7.74 -4.94
N LYS A 189 13.53 7.95 -6.25
CA LYS A 189 13.56 9.29 -6.85
C LYS A 189 12.22 10.00 -6.72
N LEU A 190 11.11 9.30 -6.97
CA LEU A 190 9.77 9.83 -6.79
C LEU A 190 9.53 10.26 -5.35
N VAL A 191 9.81 9.39 -4.37
CA VAL A 191 9.65 9.67 -2.94
C VAL A 191 10.43 10.92 -2.53
N ASN A 192 11.71 11.00 -2.89
CA ASN A 192 12.54 12.17 -2.58
C ASN A 192 11.97 13.46 -3.20
N ARG A 193 11.41 13.38 -4.42
CA ARG A 193 10.80 14.52 -5.10
C ARG A 193 9.54 14.99 -4.39
N VAL A 194 8.61 14.09 -4.06
CA VAL A 194 7.35 14.47 -3.39
C VAL A 194 7.59 14.96 -1.95
N GLU A 195 8.57 14.39 -1.25
CA GLU A 195 9.00 14.90 0.05
C GLU A 195 9.53 16.34 -0.03
N ALA A 196 10.35 16.65 -1.04
CA ALA A 196 10.89 18.00 -1.22
C ALA A 196 9.79 19.02 -1.53
N ILE A 197 8.77 18.64 -2.31
CA ILE A 197 7.61 19.50 -2.60
C ILE A 197 6.80 19.74 -1.32
N GLY A 198 6.51 18.68 -0.55
CA GLY A 198 5.79 18.79 0.72
C GLY A 198 6.53 19.65 1.74
N ALA A 199 7.86 19.53 1.82
CA ALA A 199 8.68 20.36 2.70
C ALA A 199 8.63 21.85 2.31
N ASN A 200 8.66 22.15 1.00
CA ASN A 200 8.59 23.54 0.51
C ASN A 200 7.20 24.17 0.72
N GLY A 201 6.12 23.39 0.69
CA GLY A 201 4.77 23.86 0.97
C GLY A 201 4.54 24.22 2.44
N VAL A 202 5.22 23.56 3.37
CA VAL A 202 5.13 23.84 4.82
C VAL A 202 5.89 25.11 5.22
N VAL A 203 6.95 25.49 4.50
CA VAL A 203 7.74 26.70 4.79
C VAL A 203 7.06 27.98 4.25
N ALA A 204 6.10 27.84 3.34
CA ALA A 204 5.39 28.96 2.70
C ALA A 204 4.02 29.28 3.34
N ALA A 205 3.66 28.66 4.46
CA ALA A 205 2.39 28.84 5.17
C ALA A 205 2.57 29.51 6.54
#